data_AF-A0A077AWC8-F1
#
_entry.id   AF-A0A077AWC8-F1
#
_cell.length_a   1.000
_cell.length_b   1.000
_cell.length_c   1.000
_cell.angle_alpha   90.00
_cell.angle_beta   90.00
_cell.angle_gamma   90.00
#
_symmetry.space_group_name_H-M   'P 1'
#
loop_
_entity.id
_entity.type
_entity.pdbx_description
1 polymer ?
#
loop_
_entity_poly.entity_id
_entity_poly.type
_entity_poly.pdbx_seq_one_letter_code
_entity_poly.pdbx_strand_id
1 'polypeptide(L)'
;MLQLRQVWLYIIYSSPLTNEIAGITDKKKPPIYNVEYAVPPSRLSIKGKEIIHADGEIDYLIIGSGPAGSVIAHELTRKKSGSKIVLIEAGSFVKPLSTLTELSPELMESNNLRRAINSNIIIRNGATDGGGSTVNLDLAFSPLLPSIKEKLQSWIDQGSLPSYFCHQKDQDWAELEHAYSWVSRKLMTRQVNINEINKNNFPLKEGATLAETYCLNSRNPNDPHITALLRK
;
A
#
# COMPACT_ATOMS: atom_id res chain seq x y z
N MET A 1 16.04 -21.06 19.39
CA MET A 1 15.00 -20.07 19.73
C MET A 1 14.37 -19.38 18.51
N LEU A 2 15.14 -18.93 17.49
CA LEU A 2 14.61 -18.25 16.30
C LEU A 2 13.62 -19.10 15.47
N GLN A 3 13.91 -20.39 15.30
CA GLN A 3 13.05 -21.32 14.56
C GLN A 3 11.70 -21.56 15.25
N LEU A 4 11.67 -21.61 16.58
CA LEU A 4 10.42 -21.83 17.33
C LEU A 4 9.45 -20.65 17.19
N ARG A 5 9.96 -19.41 17.21
CA ARG A 5 9.14 -18.21 16.98
C ARG A 5 8.63 -18.14 15.55
N GLN A 6 9.45 -18.51 14.55
CA GLN A 6 9.02 -18.57 13.16
C GLN A 6 7.94 -19.64 12.95
N VAL A 7 8.13 -20.83 13.53
CA VAL A 7 7.14 -21.91 13.53
C VAL A 7 5.86 -21.46 14.25
N TRP A 8 5.96 -20.77 15.38
CA TRP A 8 4.80 -20.27 16.13
C TRP A 8 4.03 -19.19 15.35
N LEU A 9 4.72 -18.22 14.75
CA LEU A 9 4.09 -17.20 13.90
C LEU A 9 3.46 -17.81 12.65
N TYR A 10 4.13 -18.80 12.03
CA TYR A 10 3.57 -19.55 10.91
C TYR A 10 2.33 -20.35 11.34
N ILE A 11 2.37 -21.00 12.51
CA ILE A 11 1.24 -21.76 13.07
C ILE A 11 0.04 -20.86 13.37
N ILE A 12 0.26 -19.62 13.82
CA ILE A 12 -0.83 -18.72 14.20
C ILE A 12 -1.36 -17.89 13.04
N TYR A 13 -0.52 -17.48 12.08
CA TYR A 13 -0.95 -16.58 11.01
C TYR A 13 -1.09 -17.25 9.64
N SER A 14 -0.53 -18.44 9.44
CA SER A 14 -0.41 -19.03 8.09
C SER A 14 -0.71 -20.53 8.03
N SER A 15 -1.03 -21.17 9.16
CA SER A 15 -1.34 -22.59 9.21
C SER A 15 -2.77 -22.86 8.78
N PRO A 16 -3.05 -24.00 8.12
CA PRO A 16 -4.40 -24.50 7.94
C PRO A 16 -5.20 -24.54 9.26
N LEU A 17 -4.53 -24.75 10.39
CA LEU A 17 -5.12 -24.77 11.73
C LEU A 17 -5.65 -23.39 12.15
N THR A 18 -5.00 -22.30 11.75
CA THR A 18 -5.49 -20.93 12.03
C THR A 18 -6.88 -20.73 11.44
N ASN A 19 -7.07 -21.15 10.19
CA ASN A 19 -8.36 -21.00 9.52
C ASN A 19 -9.44 -21.82 10.21
N GLU A 20 -9.11 -23.03 10.67
CA GLU A 20 -10.03 -23.89 11.43
C GLU A 20 -10.40 -23.27 12.79
N ILE A 21 -9.40 -22.79 13.54
CA ILE A 21 -9.61 -22.08 14.83
C ILE A 21 -10.42 -20.79 14.62
N ALA A 22 -10.15 -20.05 13.55
CA ALA A 22 -10.87 -18.82 13.20
C ALA A 22 -12.24 -19.07 12.54
N GLY A 23 -12.67 -20.33 12.38
CA GLY A 23 -13.94 -20.69 11.76
C GLY A 23 -14.04 -20.30 10.28
N ILE A 24 -12.91 -20.09 9.60
CA ILE A 24 -12.84 -19.77 8.17
C ILE A 24 -13.00 -21.06 7.38
N THR A 25 -14.25 -21.38 7.01
CA THR A 25 -14.61 -22.60 6.28
C THR A 25 -14.56 -22.44 4.76
N ASP A 26 -14.64 -21.20 4.24
CA ASP A 26 -14.69 -20.94 2.80
C ASP A 26 -13.27 -20.75 2.25
N LYS A 27 -12.65 -21.85 1.78
CA LYS A 27 -11.32 -21.86 1.13
C LYS A 27 -11.38 -21.40 -0.33
N LYS A 28 -12.18 -20.40 -0.65
CA LYS A 28 -12.16 -19.83 -2.00
C LYS A 28 -10.82 -19.17 -2.19
N LYS A 29 -9.93 -19.87 -2.90
CA LYS A 29 -8.73 -19.24 -3.45
C LYS A 29 -9.21 -18.01 -4.22
N PRO A 30 -8.61 -16.84 -4.01
CA PRO A 30 -8.95 -15.69 -4.83
C PRO A 30 -8.82 -16.14 -6.29
N PRO A 31 -9.83 -15.87 -7.13
CA PRO A 31 -9.76 -16.23 -8.54
C PRO A 31 -8.46 -15.68 -9.15
N ILE A 32 -7.65 -16.56 -9.71
CA ILE A 32 -6.48 -16.16 -10.50
C ILE A 32 -7.04 -15.77 -11.86
N TYR A 33 -7.11 -14.47 -12.12
CA TYR A 33 -7.59 -13.97 -13.39
C TYR A 33 -6.46 -14.03 -14.43
N ASN A 34 -6.67 -14.80 -15.49
CA ASN A 34 -5.86 -14.72 -16.71
C ASN A 34 -6.23 -13.43 -17.47
N VAL A 35 -5.87 -12.28 -16.93
CA VAL A 35 -6.04 -11.00 -17.62
C VAL A 35 -5.02 -10.93 -18.74
N GLU A 36 -5.39 -10.90 -20.01
CA GLU A 36 -4.42 -10.53 -21.05
C GLU A 36 -3.96 -9.09 -20.80
N TYR A 37 -2.71 -8.93 -20.35
CA TYR A 37 -2.09 -7.64 -20.13
C TYR A 37 -0.96 -7.47 -21.13
N ALA A 38 -1.17 -6.62 -22.13
CA ALA A 38 -0.13 -6.24 -23.07
C ALA A 38 0.63 -5.05 -22.50
N VAL A 39 1.95 -5.21 -22.33
CA VAL A 39 2.82 -4.08 -21.99
C VAL A 39 2.84 -3.12 -23.19
N PRO A 40 2.51 -1.83 -23.01
CA PRO A 40 2.55 -0.88 -24.10
C PRO A 40 3.99 -0.75 -24.63
N PRO A 41 4.16 -0.44 -25.93
CA PRO A 41 5.48 -0.25 -26.50
C PRO A 41 6.22 0.88 -25.77
N SER A 42 7.46 0.60 -25.38
CA SER A 42 8.30 1.56 -24.68
C SER A 42 8.70 2.73 -25.59
N ARG A 43 8.61 3.96 -25.08
CA ARG A 43 9.25 5.15 -25.67
C ARG A 43 10.69 5.35 -25.19
N LEU A 44 11.16 4.47 -24.30
CA LEU A 44 12.49 4.49 -23.74
C LEU A 44 13.36 3.43 -24.39
N SER A 45 14.62 3.79 -24.61
CA SER A 45 15.70 2.88 -25.00
C SER A 45 16.88 3.06 -24.05
N ILE A 46 17.66 1.99 -23.88
CA ILE A 46 18.86 2.00 -23.04
C ILE A 46 20.07 1.89 -23.96
N LYS A 47 21.02 2.82 -23.83
CA LYS A 47 22.30 2.80 -24.54
C LYS A 47 23.43 2.87 -23.51
N GLY A 48 24.03 1.74 -23.19
CA GLY A 48 25.02 1.66 -22.13
C GLY A 48 24.40 1.99 -20.76
N LYS A 49 24.76 3.13 -20.18
CA LYS A 49 24.22 3.63 -18.90
C LYS A 49 23.22 4.77 -19.06
N GLU A 50 22.85 5.11 -20.29
CA GLU A 50 21.94 6.22 -20.59
C GLU A 50 20.54 5.71 -20.91
N ILE A 51 19.53 6.40 -20.37
CA ILE A 51 18.12 6.22 -20.73
C ILE A 51 17.77 7.32 -21.73
N ILE A 52 17.34 6.92 -22.92
CA ILE A 52 17.00 7.84 -24.01
C ILE A 52 15.50 7.73 -24.27
N HIS A 53 14.81 8.87 -24.23
CA HIS A 53 13.41 8.96 -24.60
C HIS A 53 13.27 9.31 -26.09
N ALA A 54 12.34 8.66 -26.79
CA ALA A 54 12.16 8.79 -28.24
C ALA A 54 11.88 10.23 -28.70
N ASP A 55 11.27 11.04 -27.83
CA ASP A 55 10.91 12.45 -28.10
C ASP A 55 11.89 13.46 -27.49
N GLY A 56 13.13 13.06 -27.22
CA GLY A 56 14.18 13.95 -26.72
C GLY A 56 14.34 13.93 -25.20
N GLU A 57 14.70 15.07 -24.61
CA GLU A 57 15.12 15.17 -23.20
C GLU A 57 14.01 14.78 -22.21
N ILE A 58 14.38 14.14 -21.11
CA ILE A 58 13.48 13.76 -20.01
C ILE A 58 13.33 14.95 -19.06
N ASP A 59 12.10 15.40 -18.83
CA ASP A 59 11.83 16.55 -17.94
C ASP A 59 11.89 16.16 -16.47
N TYR A 60 11.45 14.94 -16.13
CA TYR A 60 11.44 14.42 -14.76
C TYR A 60 11.86 12.96 -14.71
N LEU A 61 12.84 12.66 -13.86
CA LEU A 61 13.23 11.29 -13.51
C LEU A 61 12.81 10.98 -12.08
N ILE A 62 11.98 9.94 -11.92
CA ILE A 62 11.50 9.45 -10.63
C ILE A 62 12.15 8.10 -10.38
N ILE A 63 12.86 7.99 -9.27
CA ILE A 63 13.58 6.77 -8.87
C ILE A 63 12.78 6.07 -7.78
N GLY A 64 12.27 4.89 -8.09
CA GLY A 64 11.41 4.09 -7.23
C GLY A 64 9.93 4.29 -7.52
N SER A 65 9.25 3.18 -7.82
CA SER A 65 7.82 3.12 -8.11
C SER A 65 6.95 2.93 -6.85
N GLY A 66 7.55 3.06 -5.67
CA GLY A 66 6.86 2.96 -4.39
C GLY A 66 5.68 3.94 -4.24
N PRO A 67 4.98 3.91 -3.10
CA PRO A 67 3.76 4.70 -2.88
C PRO A 67 3.97 6.20 -3.12
N ALA A 68 5.13 6.76 -2.74
CA ALA A 68 5.45 8.15 -3.01
C ALA A 68 5.75 8.42 -4.50
N GLY A 69 6.64 7.63 -5.11
CA GLY A 69 7.09 7.84 -6.49
C GLY A 69 5.95 7.71 -7.51
N SER A 70 5.09 6.71 -7.33
CA SER A 70 3.90 6.52 -8.18
C SER A 70 2.91 7.67 -8.05
N VAL A 71 2.69 8.21 -6.85
CA VAL A 71 1.81 9.39 -6.65
C VAL A 71 2.43 10.64 -7.27
N ILE A 72 3.73 10.85 -7.13
CA ILE A 72 4.45 11.97 -7.76
C ILE A 72 4.33 11.88 -9.28
N ALA A 73 4.57 10.70 -9.87
CA ALA A 73 4.42 10.48 -11.30
C ALA A 73 2.99 10.81 -11.76
N HIS A 74 1.98 10.30 -11.05
CA HIS A 74 0.58 10.57 -11.34
C HIS A 74 0.27 12.08 -11.32
N GLU A 75 0.68 12.78 -10.25
CA GLU A 75 0.39 14.20 -10.12
C GLU A 75 1.15 15.06 -11.13
N LEU A 76 2.39 14.71 -11.49
CA LEU A 76 3.15 15.39 -12.53
C LEU A 76 2.49 15.22 -13.90
N THR A 77 2.05 14.01 -14.27
CA THR A 77 1.36 13.79 -15.56
C THR A 77 0.09 14.65 -15.69
N ARG A 78 -0.60 14.90 -14.56
CA ARG A 78 -1.80 15.75 -14.54
C ARG A 78 -1.49 17.25 -14.56
N LYS A 79 -0.50 17.70 -13.78
CA LYS A 79 -0.19 19.13 -13.60
C LYS A 79 0.74 19.68 -14.68
N LYS A 80 1.52 18.83 -15.34
CA LYS A 80 2.53 19.18 -16.34
C LYS A 80 2.27 18.37 -17.62
N SER A 81 1.11 18.62 -18.22
CA SER A 81 0.73 17.96 -19.48
C SER A 81 1.81 18.19 -20.55
N GLY A 82 2.20 17.11 -21.23
CA GLY A 82 3.26 17.13 -22.24
C GLY A 82 4.68 16.93 -21.70
N SER A 83 4.89 16.93 -20.37
CA SER A 83 6.19 16.59 -19.80
C SER A 83 6.52 15.10 -19.96
N LYS A 84 7.77 14.81 -20.30
CA LYS A 84 8.34 13.47 -20.39
C LYS A 84 8.79 13.04 -19.02
N ILE A 85 7.93 12.26 -18.36
CA ILE A 85 8.14 11.76 -17.02
C ILE A 85 8.58 10.30 -17.13
N VAL A 86 9.75 10.00 -16.58
CA VAL A 86 10.30 8.64 -16.52
C VAL A 86 10.30 8.18 -15.08
N LEU A 87 9.68 7.04 -14.84
CA LEU A 87 9.71 6.34 -13.56
C LEU A 87 10.49 5.05 -13.73
N ILE A 88 11.50 4.85 -12.89
CA ILE A 88 12.32 3.63 -12.89
C ILE A 88 12.14 2.88 -11.57
N GLU A 89 12.13 1.56 -11.68
CA GLU A 89 12.03 0.63 -10.56
C GLU A 89 13.14 -0.42 -10.70
N ALA A 90 13.81 -0.74 -9.59
CA ALA A 90 14.84 -1.77 -9.56
C ALA A 90 14.24 -3.17 -9.46
N GLY A 91 13.05 -3.26 -8.86
CA GLY A 91 12.28 -4.48 -8.68
C GLY A 91 11.59 -5.01 -9.92
N SER A 92 11.00 -6.19 -9.75
CA SER A 92 10.18 -6.83 -10.80
C SER A 92 8.84 -6.13 -10.97
N PHE A 93 8.27 -6.22 -12.17
CA PHE A 93 6.86 -5.88 -12.38
C PHE A 93 5.98 -7.09 -12.03
N VAL A 94 4.99 -6.88 -11.17
CA VAL A 94 4.02 -7.86 -10.74
C VAL A 94 2.68 -7.51 -11.34
N LYS A 95 2.22 -8.39 -12.21
CA LYS A 95 0.88 -8.28 -12.75
C LYS A 95 -0.14 -8.36 -11.61
N PRO A 96 -1.08 -7.40 -11.49
CA PRO A 96 -2.10 -7.44 -10.45
C PRO A 96 -2.86 -8.77 -10.43
N LEU A 97 -3.11 -9.30 -9.23
CA LEU A 97 -3.83 -10.56 -8.98
C LEU A 97 -3.16 -11.83 -9.55
N SER A 98 -1.90 -11.75 -9.98
CA SER A 98 -1.16 -12.92 -10.50
C SER A 98 -0.52 -13.78 -9.42
N THR A 99 -0.28 -13.22 -8.22
CA THR A 99 0.33 -13.91 -7.08
C THR A 99 -0.13 -13.28 -5.76
N LEU A 100 0.16 -13.97 -4.64
CA LEU A 100 0.03 -13.44 -3.28
C LEU A 100 1.34 -12.74 -2.90
N THR A 101 1.38 -11.44 -3.12
CA THR A 101 2.61 -10.63 -3.09
C THR A 101 3.20 -10.50 -1.68
N GLU A 102 2.35 -10.50 -0.65
CA GLU A 102 2.73 -10.44 0.76
C GLU A 102 3.47 -11.70 1.24
N LEU A 103 3.33 -12.81 0.51
CA LEU A 103 3.98 -14.09 0.79
C LEU A 103 5.13 -14.44 -0.15
N SER A 104 5.48 -13.56 -1.10
CA SER A 104 6.50 -13.78 -2.13
C SER A 104 7.84 -13.12 -1.72
N PRO A 105 8.82 -13.87 -1.18
CA PRO A 105 10.11 -13.30 -0.77
C PRO A 105 10.86 -12.64 -1.93
N GLU A 106 10.70 -13.14 -3.14
CA GLU A 106 11.32 -12.64 -4.37
C GLU A 106 10.92 -11.20 -4.72
N LEU A 107 9.79 -10.71 -4.19
CA LEU A 107 9.34 -9.32 -4.33
C LEU A 107 9.86 -8.42 -3.21
N MET A 108 10.65 -8.94 -2.29
CA MET A 108 11.21 -8.21 -1.16
C MET A 108 12.73 -8.07 -1.33
N GLU A 109 13.29 -6.98 -0.79
CA GLU A 109 14.72 -6.75 -0.80
C GLU A 109 15.51 -7.97 -0.28
N SER A 110 16.55 -8.35 -1.03
CA SER A 110 17.40 -9.49 -0.70
C SER A 110 16.62 -10.79 -0.47
N ASN A 111 15.54 -11.02 -1.20
CA ASN A 111 14.65 -12.19 -1.04
C ASN A 111 14.15 -12.35 0.41
N ASN A 112 13.75 -11.25 1.06
CA ASN A 112 13.31 -11.21 2.45
C ASN A 112 14.41 -11.58 3.49
N LEU A 113 15.68 -11.43 3.11
CA LEU A 113 16.84 -11.67 3.98
C LEU A 113 17.54 -10.38 4.42
N ARG A 114 17.02 -9.21 4.02
CA ARG A 114 17.59 -7.92 4.43
C ARG A 114 17.53 -7.80 5.94
N ARG A 115 18.67 -7.46 6.54
CA ARG A 115 18.84 -7.37 7.99
C ARG A 115 19.34 -5.99 8.38
N ALA A 116 18.95 -5.56 9.58
CA ALA A 116 19.61 -4.43 10.25
C ALA A 116 21.11 -4.71 10.43
N ILE A 117 21.93 -3.67 10.63
CA ILE A 117 23.39 -3.79 10.75
C ILE A 117 23.79 -4.81 11.83
N ASN A 118 23.08 -4.82 12.95
CA ASN A 118 23.30 -5.76 14.05
C ASN A 118 22.63 -7.14 13.86
N SER A 119 22.02 -7.38 12.70
CA SER A 119 21.32 -8.62 12.34
C SER A 119 20.16 -9.05 13.24
N ASN A 120 19.73 -8.21 14.18
CA ASN A 120 18.69 -8.56 15.14
C ASN A 120 17.27 -8.42 14.58
N ILE A 121 17.12 -7.64 13.51
CA ILE A 121 15.83 -7.33 12.89
C ILE A 121 15.93 -7.65 11.40
N ILE A 122 14.94 -8.38 10.90
CA ILE A 122 14.73 -8.57 9.46
C ILE A 122 13.89 -7.39 8.97
N ILE A 123 14.34 -6.71 7.93
CA ILE A 123 13.66 -5.59 7.31
C ILE A 123 12.92 -6.12 6.08
N ARG A 124 11.60 -5.98 6.07
CA ARG A 124 10.76 -6.37 4.94
C ARG A 124 10.40 -5.12 4.15
N ASN A 125 11.14 -4.88 3.07
CA ASN A 125 10.85 -3.79 2.15
C ASN A 125 10.61 -4.38 0.75
N GLY A 126 9.64 -3.84 0.01
CA GLY A 126 9.35 -4.30 -1.35
C GLY A 126 10.43 -3.87 -2.32
N ALA A 127 10.88 -4.81 -3.16
CA ALA A 127 11.75 -4.62 -4.31
C ALA A 127 10.98 -5.06 -5.57
N THR A 128 9.90 -4.35 -5.84
CA THR A 128 8.91 -4.64 -6.89
C THR A 128 8.23 -3.35 -7.29
N ASP A 129 7.52 -3.33 -8.42
CA ASP A 129 6.63 -2.24 -8.77
C ASP A 129 5.61 -1.97 -7.64
N GLY A 130 5.42 -0.69 -7.29
CA GLY A 130 4.66 -0.29 -6.09
C GLY A 130 5.43 -0.42 -4.77
N GLY A 131 6.62 -1.03 -4.77
CA GLY A 131 7.51 -1.12 -3.61
C GLY A 131 6.83 -1.74 -2.38
N GLY A 132 7.00 -1.11 -1.22
CA GLY A 132 6.43 -1.59 0.04
C GLY A 132 4.90 -1.72 0.05
N SER A 133 4.15 -0.97 -0.75
CA SER A 133 2.68 -1.12 -0.80
C SER A 133 2.22 -2.40 -1.50
N THR A 134 3.09 -3.04 -2.28
CA THR A 134 2.77 -4.30 -2.96
C THR A 134 2.91 -5.51 -2.04
N VAL A 135 3.75 -5.41 -1.01
CA VAL A 135 4.10 -6.55 -0.13
C VAL A 135 3.70 -6.32 1.34
N ASN A 136 2.91 -5.28 1.63
CA ASN A 136 2.44 -5.00 2.98
C ASN A 136 1.14 -5.75 3.29
N LEU A 137 0.56 -5.48 4.47
CA LEU A 137 -0.69 -6.10 4.93
C LEU A 137 -1.92 -5.21 4.69
N ASP A 138 -1.82 -4.21 3.82
CA ASP A 138 -2.89 -3.25 3.50
C ASP A 138 -3.49 -2.51 4.71
N LEU A 139 -2.73 -2.41 5.80
CA LEU A 139 -3.14 -1.62 6.97
C LEU A 139 -2.96 -0.13 6.68
N ALA A 140 -4.06 0.61 6.73
CA ALA A 140 -4.08 2.06 6.55
C ALA A 140 -4.70 2.73 7.78
N PHE A 141 -3.97 3.69 8.36
CA PHE A 141 -4.45 4.53 9.45
C PHE A 141 -4.54 5.97 8.97
N SER A 142 -5.56 6.69 9.46
CA SER A 142 -5.71 8.10 9.11
C SER A 142 -4.53 8.91 9.64
N PRO A 143 -3.92 9.79 8.84
CA PRO A 143 -2.92 10.73 9.33
C PRO A 143 -3.54 11.80 10.24
N LEU A 144 -4.87 11.87 10.31
CA LEU A 144 -5.61 12.80 11.15
C LEU A 144 -5.81 12.31 12.59
N LEU A 145 -5.35 11.10 12.91
CA LEU A 145 -5.40 10.59 14.29
C LEU A 145 -4.63 11.54 15.22
N PRO A 146 -5.13 11.79 16.45
CA PRO A 146 -4.49 12.73 17.39
C PRO A 146 -3.00 12.47 17.62
N SER A 147 -2.62 11.20 17.85
CA SER A 147 -1.23 10.82 18.06
C SER A 147 -0.32 11.05 16.84
N ILE A 148 -0.88 10.97 15.63
CA ILE A 148 -0.13 11.27 14.40
C ILE A 148 0.01 12.78 14.23
N LYS A 149 -1.07 13.55 14.44
CA LYS A 149 -1.04 15.02 14.43
C LYS A 149 -0.04 15.56 15.46
N GLU A 150 -0.04 15.04 16.68
CA GLU A 150 0.94 15.39 17.72
C GLU A 150 2.38 15.11 17.27
N LYS A 151 2.62 13.97 16.61
CA LYS A 151 3.95 13.62 16.12
C LYS A 151 4.40 14.53 14.97
N LEU A 152 3.51 14.84 14.04
CA LEU A 152 3.76 15.78 12.95
C LEU A 152 4.04 17.18 13.49
N GLN A 153 3.26 17.65 14.47
CA GLN A 153 3.48 18.93 15.15
C GLN A 153 4.85 18.96 15.82
N SER A 154 5.25 17.89 16.53
CA SER A 154 6.59 17.77 17.10
C SER A 154 7.71 17.90 16.06
N TRP A 155 7.53 17.37 14.84
CA TRP A 155 8.52 17.55 13.77
C TRP A 155 8.53 18.97 13.21
N ILE A 156 7.37 19.64 13.17
CA ILE A 156 7.25 21.05 12.77
C ILE A 156 7.96 21.94 13.79
N ASP A 157 7.70 21.75 15.07
CA ASP A 157 8.31 22.53 16.16
C ASP A 157 9.83 22.36 16.21
N GLN A 158 10.33 21.18 15.81
CA GLN A 158 11.76 20.88 15.69
C GLN A 158 12.39 21.39 14.38
N GLY A 159 11.62 22.01 13.49
CA GLY A 159 12.08 22.44 12.17
C GLY A 159 12.43 21.30 11.20
N SER A 160 12.05 20.06 11.53
CA SER A 160 12.29 18.87 10.69
C SER A 160 11.24 18.70 9.59
N LEU A 161 10.08 19.33 9.74
CA LEU A 161 9.00 19.34 8.75
C LEU A 161 8.49 20.78 8.56
N PRO A 162 8.52 21.33 7.34
CA PRO A 162 7.89 22.63 7.10
C PRO A 162 6.40 22.60 7.40
N SER A 163 5.91 23.60 8.14
CA SER A 163 4.52 23.65 8.59
C SER A 163 3.51 23.61 7.44
N TYR A 164 3.83 24.22 6.29
CA TYR A 164 2.93 24.28 5.13
C TYR A 164 2.61 22.92 4.50
N PHE A 165 3.32 21.84 4.84
CA PHE A 165 2.94 20.50 4.40
C PHE A 165 1.69 19.97 5.11
N CYS A 166 1.41 20.49 6.30
CA CYS A 166 0.31 20.03 7.15
C CYS A 166 -0.69 21.14 7.42
N HIS A 167 -0.22 22.39 7.49
CA HIS A 167 -1.01 23.54 7.91
C HIS A 167 -1.23 24.57 6.80
N GLN A 168 -2.42 25.15 6.76
CA GLN A 168 -2.68 26.33 5.90
C GLN A 168 -2.28 27.63 6.62
N LYS A 169 -2.82 27.86 7.84
CA LYS A 169 -2.50 29.00 8.72
C LYS A 169 -2.77 28.63 10.19
N ASP A 170 -2.05 29.22 11.15
CA ASP A 170 -2.36 29.13 12.59
C ASP A 170 -2.59 27.70 13.12
N GLN A 171 -1.74 26.74 12.68
CA GLN A 171 -1.85 25.30 13.02
C GLN A 171 -3.14 24.60 12.57
N ASP A 172 -3.84 25.18 11.59
CA ASP A 172 -4.99 24.56 10.93
C ASP A 172 -4.53 23.42 10.00
N TRP A 173 -4.94 22.18 10.30
CA TRP A 173 -4.60 20.95 9.57
C TRP A 173 -5.26 20.81 8.19
N ALA A 174 -5.89 21.86 7.66
CA ALA A 174 -6.60 21.86 6.38
C ALA A 174 -5.78 21.27 5.20
N GLU A 175 -4.48 21.50 5.12
CA GLU A 175 -3.64 20.93 4.04
C GLU A 175 -3.50 19.40 4.16
N LEU A 176 -3.28 18.90 5.38
CA LEU A 176 -3.23 17.46 5.63
C LEU A 176 -4.59 16.81 5.36
N GLU A 177 -5.68 17.46 5.76
CA GLU A 177 -7.05 16.99 5.55
C GLU A 177 -7.41 16.97 4.07
N HIS A 178 -7.02 17.99 3.31
CA HIS A 178 -7.20 18.06 1.88
C HIS A 178 -6.43 16.94 1.15
N ALA A 179 -5.15 16.74 1.49
CA ALA A 179 -4.33 15.67 0.93
C ALA A 179 -4.92 14.28 1.25
N TYR A 180 -5.30 14.03 2.50
CA TYR A 180 -5.91 12.77 2.91
C TYR A 180 -7.27 12.51 2.26
N SER A 181 -8.08 13.56 2.08
CA SER A 181 -9.36 13.48 1.37
C SER A 181 -9.20 13.15 -0.11
N TRP A 182 -8.11 13.62 -0.74
CA TRP A 182 -7.78 13.22 -2.11
C TRP A 182 -7.45 11.73 -2.19
N VAL A 183 -6.58 11.22 -1.31
CA VAL A 183 -6.23 9.78 -1.26
C VAL A 183 -7.47 8.93 -1.00
N SER A 184 -8.26 9.29 0.01
CA SER A 184 -9.49 8.60 0.39
C SER A 184 -10.48 8.48 -0.77
N ARG A 185 -10.68 9.57 -1.53
CA ARG A 185 -11.54 9.55 -2.73
C ARG A 185 -10.98 8.68 -3.85
N LYS A 186 -9.66 8.70 -4.07
CA LYS A 186 -9.02 7.87 -5.12
C LYS A 186 -9.10 6.39 -4.82
N LEU A 187 -8.94 6.01 -3.55
CA LEU A 187 -9.06 4.63 -3.10
C LEU A 187 -10.51 4.21 -2.82
N MET A 188 -11.45 5.16 -2.87
CA MET A 188 -12.85 4.96 -2.54
C MET A 188 -13.03 4.36 -1.13
N THR A 189 -12.25 4.86 -0.17
CA THR A 189 -12.44 4.49 1.24
C THR A 189 -13.84 4.90 1.68
N ARG A 190 -14.46 4.08 2.53
CA ARG A 190 -15.74 4.41 3.16
C ARG A 190 -15.74 3.99 4.61
N GLN A 191 -16.49 4.70 5.44
CA GLN A 191 -16.78 4.22 6.78
C GLN A 191 -17.67 2.97 6.68
N VAL A 192 -17.29 1.91 7.38
CA VAL A 192 -18.05 0.66 7.41
C VAL A 192 -19.16 0.76 8.44
N ASN A 193 -20.38 0.35 8.09
CA ASN A 193 -21.47 0.36 9.06
C ASN A 193 -21.29 -0.75 10.09
N ILE A 194 -21.81 -0.53 11.30
CA ILE A 194 -21.70 -1.51 12.40
C ILE A 194 -22.26 -2.90 12.04
N ASN A 195 -23.30 -2.94 11.21
CA ASN A 195 -23.94 -4.16 10.74
C ASN A 195 -23.15 -4.90 9.65
N GLU A 196 -22.08 -4.31 9.12
CA GLU A 196 -21.16 -4.93 8.15
C GLU A 196 -19.95 -5.58 8.85
N ILE A 197 -19.81 -5.43 10.17
CA ILE A 197 -18.77 -6.10 10.94
C ILE A 197 -19.00 -7.61 10.88
N ASN A 198 -18.02 -8.35 10.35
CA ASN A 198 -18.10 -9.81 10.32
C ASN A 198 -17.96 -10.41 11.74
N LYS A 199 -18.36 -11.68 11.88
CA LYS A 199 -18.33 -12.40 13.16
C LYS A 199 -16.94 -12.41 13.83
N ASN A 200 -15.86 -12.40 13.06
CA ASN A 200 -14.49 -12.45 13.58
C ASN A 200 -14.05 -11.11 14.20
N ASN A 201 -14.60 -10.00 13.70
CA ASN A 201 -14.31 -8.66 14.21
C ASN A 201 -15.26 -8.23 15.35
N PHE A 202 -16.32 -9.00 15.61
CA PHE A 202 -17.29 -8.68 16.66
C PHE A 202 -16.69 -8.71 18.08
N PRO A 203 -15.87 -9.70 18.48
CA PRO A 203 -15.21 -9.70 19.80
C PRO A 203 -14.28 -8.49 20.01
N LEU A 204 -13.61 -8.03 18.94
CA LEU A 204 -12.80 -6.80 18.99
C LEU A 204 -13.70 -5.58 19.24
N LYS A 205 -14.88 -5.52 18.63
CA LYS A 205 -15.84 -4.45 18.86
C LYS A 205 -16.41 -4.46 20.28
N GLU A 206 -16.71 -5.63 20.84
CA GLU A 206 -17.16 -5.76 22.23
C GLU A 206 -16.08 -5.32 23.22
N GLY A 207 -14.82 -5.70 22.98
CA GLY A 207 -13.69 -5.30 23.82
C GLY A 207 -13.27 -3.84 23.67
N ALA A 208 -13.58 -3.21 22.53
CA ALA A 208 -13.24 -1.82 22.24
C ALA A 208 -14.51 -0.96 22.15
N THR A 209 -15.18 -0.79 23.31
CA THR A 209 -16.48 -0.09 23.41
C THR A 209 -16.43 1.36 22.91
N LEU A 210 -15.27 2.01 22.98
CA LEU A 210 -15.03 3.37 22.48
C LEU A 210 -14.57 3.42 21.01
N ALA A 211 -14.30 2.28 20.37
CA ALA A 211 -13.80 2.26 19.01
C ALA A 211 -14.92 2.59 18.01
N GLU A 212 -14.68 3.60 17.19
CA GLU A 212 -15.50 3.89 16.02
C GLU A 212 -15.11 3.00 14.84
N THR A 213 -16.03 2.83 13.89
CA THR A 213 -15.75 2.13 12.65
C THR A 213 -14.78 2.94 11.80
N TYR A 214 -13.72 2.29 11.34
CA TYR A 214 -12.69 2.90 10.52
C TYR A 214 -13.08 2.90 9.03
N CYS A 215 -12.45 3.79 8.26
CA CYS A 215 -12.62 3.81 6.82
C CYS A 215 -11.86 2.63 6.20
N LEU A 216 -12.55 1.80 5.42
CA LEU A 216 -11.96 0.68 4.70
C LEU A 216 -11.99 0.92 3.18
N ASN A 217 -10.96 0.41 2.50
CA ASN A 217 -10.94 0.24 1.04
C ASN A 217 -11.77 -0.96 0.57
N SER A 218 -12.72 -1.42 1.38
CA SER A 218 -13.61 -2.51 1.03
C SER A 218 -14.93 -1.96 0.52
N ARG A 219 -15.33 -2.35 -0.69
CA ARG A 219 -16.70 -2.14 -1.17
C ARG A 219 -17.70 -2.82 -0.23
N ASN A 220 -18.97 -2.43 -0.30
CA ASN A 220 -20.00 -3.08 0.52
C ASN A 220 -20.03 -4.59 0.19
N PRO A 221 -20.02 -5.51 1.18
CA PRO A 221 -20.14 -6.94 0.92
C PRO A 221 -21.38 -7.31 0.09
N ASN A 222 -22.43 -6.48 0.17
CA ASN A 222 -23.69 -6.61 -0.55
C ASN A 222 -23.75 -5.76 -1.83
N ASP A 223 -22.64 -5.18 -2.28
CA ASP A 223 -22.59 -4.41 -3.52
C ASP A 223 -22.89 -5.33 -4.74
N PRO A 224 -23.96 -5.07 -5.52
CA PRO A 224 -24.32 -5.89 -6.68
C PRO A 224 -23.18 -6.01 -7.71
N HIS A 225 -22.32 -4.99 -7.83
CA HIS A 225 -21.19 -4.99 -8.74
C HIS A 225 -20.08 -5.97 -8.30
N ILE A 226 -19.95 -6.26 -7.00
CA ILE A 226 -19.05 -7.31 -6.49
C ILE A 226 -19.55 -8.69 -6.89
N THR A 227 -20.86 -8.92 -6.82
CA THR A 227 -21.45 -10.20 -7.22
C THR A 227 -21.24 -10.49 -8.72
N ALA A 228 -21.16 -9.44 -9.54
CA ALA A 228 -20.94 -9.56 -10.99
C ALA A 228 -19.44 -9.69 -11.38
N LEU A 229 -18.53 -8.98 -10.70
CA LEU A 229 -17.08 -9.07 -10.93
C LEU A 229 -16.47 -10.40 -10.45
N LEU A 230 -17.08 -11.05 -9.45
CA LEU A 230 -16.68 -12.38 -8.98
C LEU A 230 -17.30 -13.53 -9.80
N ARG A 231 -18.11 -13.21 -10.82
CA ARG A 231 -18.82 -14.18 -11.69
C ARG A 231 -18.37 -14.14 -13.16
N LYS A 232 -17.37 -13.33 -13.50
CA LYS A 232 -16.73 -13.28 -14.83
C LYS A 232 -15.24 -13.55 -14.69
#